data_AF-A0A3N2JTM4-F1
#
_entry.id   AF-A0A3N2JTM4-F1
#
_cell.length_a   1.000
_cell.length_b   1.000
_cell.length_c   1.000
_cell.angle_alpha   90.00
_cell.angle_beta   90.00
_cell.angle_gamma   90.00
#
_symmetry.space_group_name_H-M   'P 1'
#
loop_
_entity.id
_entity.type
_entity.pdbx_description
1 polymer ?
#
loop_
_entity_poly.entity_id
_entity_poly.type
_entity_poly.pdbx_seq_one_letter_code
_entity_poly.pdbx_strand_id
1 'polypeptide(L)'
;MSGYDIQLDMTELTQLRDDLVAVVGELKGANDNADATADATGHDELRDRVHDFSHKWKIKREEMLENAENLQQILSQIVDAFTKVDADLARSLEEAAAS
;
A
#
# COMPACT_ATOMS: atom_id res chain seq x y z
N MET A 1 13.69 -10.19 -32.11
CA MET A 1 12.96 -10.53 -30.87
C MET A 1 12.87 -9.25 -30.08
N SER A 2 11.69 -8.63 -29.99
CA SER A 2 11.52 -7.42 -29.20
C SER A 2 11.49 -7.85 -27.73
N GLY A 3 12.65 -7.82 -27.07
CA GLY A 3 12.69 -7.93 -25.62
C GLY A 3 11.86 -6.79 -25.05
N TYR A 4 10.97 -7.09 -24.12
CA TYR A 4 10.25 -6.04 -23.40
C TYR A 4 11.30 -5.21 -22.66
N ASP A 5 11.54 -3.98 -23.12
CA ASP A 5 12.36 -2.99 -22.42
C ASP A 5 11.54 -2.49 -21.23
N ILE A 6 11.60 -3.25 -20.14
CA ILE A 6 11.00 -2.88 -18.87
C ILE A 6 11.94 -1.85 -18.24
N GLN A 7 11.70 -0.57 -18.53
CA GLN A 7 12.32 0.54 -17.83
C GLN A 7 11.58 0.75 -16.51
N LEU A 8 12.11 0.18 -15.42
CA LEU A 8 11.62 0.48 -14.07
C LEU A 8 12.46 1.59 -13.45
N ASP A 9 11.80 2.70 -13.10
CA ASP A 9 12.41 3.69 -12.24
C ASP A 9 12.31 3.23 -10.78
N MET A 10 13.43 2.73 -10.26
CA MET A 10 13.53 2.26 -8.87
C MET A 10 13.29 3.38 -7.85
N THR A 11 13.50 4.64 -8.24
CA THR A 11 13.21 5.81 -7.41
C THR A 11 11.70 6.01 -7.30
N GLU A 12 10.98 5.97 -8.41
CA GLU A 12 9.52 6.08 -8.42
C GLU A 12 8.85 4.92 -7.68
N LEU A 13 9.37 3.69 -7.83
CA LEU A 13 8.88 2.53 -7.08
C LEU A 13 9.10 2.67 -5.57
N THR A 14 10.25 3.23 -5.17
CA THR A 14 10.55 3.50 -3.76
C THR A 14 9.62 4.58 -3.20
N GLN A 15 9.40 5.66 -3.96
CA GLN A 15 8.47 6.72 -3.57
C GLN A 15 7.04 6.19 -3.43
N LEU A 16 6.57 5.41 -4.39
CA LEU A 16 5.23 4.81 -4.35
C LEU A 16 5.05 3.89 -3.14
N ARG A 17 6.08 3.12 -2.78
CA ARG A 17 6.07 2.31 -1.56
C ARG A 17 5.90 3.19 -0.32
N ASP A 18 6.63 4.29 -0.22
CA ASP A 18 6.60 5.18 0.94
C ASP A 18 5.24 5.92 1.04
N ASP A 19 4.67 6.31 -0.09
CA ASP A 19 3.33 6.90 -0.17
C ASP A 19 2.26 5.90 0.31
N LEU A 20 2.37 4.62 -0.07
CA LEU A 20 1.45 3.59 0.40
C LEU A 20 1.58 3.33 1.90
N VAL A 21 2.79 3.39 2.47
CA VAL A 21 2.99 3.30 3.92
C VAL A 21 2.27 4.45 4.64
N ALA A 22 2.34 5.67 4.09
CA ALA A 22 1.64 6.83 4.65
C ALA A 22 0.11 6.63 4.59
N VAL A 23 -0.44 6.22 3.44
CA VAL A 23 -1.88 5.96 3.27
C VAL A 23 -2.36 4.87 4.23
N VAL A 24 -1.62 3.76 4.35
CA VAL A 24 -1.92 2.69 5.31
C VAL A 24 -1.91 3.21 6.75
N GLY A 25 -0.94 4.06 7.09
CA GLY A 25 -0.84 4.68 8.41
C GLY A 25 -2.05 5.57 8.73
N GLU A 26 -2.46 6.41 7.79
CA GLU A 26 -3.65 7.27 7.94
C GLU A 26 -4.94 6.46 8.08
N LEU A 27 -5.13 5.43 7.24
CA LEU A 27 -6.30 4.55 7.32
C LEU A 27 -6.34 3.73 8.61
N LYS A 28 -5.19 3.34 9.17
CA LYS A 28 -5.12 2.68 10.50
C LYS A 28 -5.39 3.67 11.64
N GLY A 29 -4.95 4.92 11.49
CA GLY A 29 -5.12 5.98 12.49
C GLY A 29 -6.51 6.62 12.51
N ALA A 30 -7.31 6.44 11.45
CA ALA A 30 -8.71 6.87 11.40
C ALA A 30 -9.56 6.03 12.36
N ASN A 31 -9.61 6.46 13.62
CA ASN A 31 -10.27 5.75 14.72
C ASN A 31 -11.81 5.74 14.56
N ASP A 32 -12.45 4.69 15.07
CA ASP A 32 -13.91 4.49 15.06
C ASP A 32 -14.59 5.40 16.14
N ASN A 33 -14.52 6.73 15.98
CA ASN A 33 -15.17 7.68 16.92
C ASN A 33 -16.70 7.78 16.75
N ALA A 34 -17.25 7.00 15.82
CA ALA A 34 -18.61 7.22 15.36
C ALA A 34 -19.68 6.62 16.29
N ASP A 35 -19.36 5.64 17.13
CA ASP A 35 -20.27 5.18 18.19
C ASP A 35 -20.47 6.27 19.25
N ALA A 36 -19.38 6.88 19.71
CA ALA A 36 -19.43 8.03 20.62
C ALA A 36 -20.12 9.26 19.99
N THR A 37 -19.98 9.43 18.68
CA THR A 37 -20.66 10.50 17.93
C THR A 37 -22.15 10.21 17.78
N ALA A 38 -22.54 8.95 17.55
CA ALA A 38 -23.92 8.54 17.41
C ALA A 38 -24.70 8.77 18.71
N ASP A 39 -24.13 8.38 19.86
CA ASP A 39 -24.75 8.58 21.18
C ASP A 39 -24.94 10.06 21.54
N ALA A 40 -24.10 10.94 21.00
CA ALA A 40 -24.19 12.39 21.22
C ALA A 40 -25.28 13.10 20.39
N THR A 41 -25.91 12.42 19.41
CA THR A 41 -26.86 13.05 18.48
C THR A 41 -28.21 13.41 19.11
N GLY A 42 -28.60 12.75 20.21
CA GLY A 42 -29.85 13.04 20.94
C GLY A 42 -31.15 12.78 20.17
N HIS A 43 -31.09 12.19 18.96
CA HIS A 43 -32.23 11.90 18.10
C HIS A 43 -32.06 10.52 17.45
N ASP A 44 -33.01 9.61 17.64
CA ASP A 44 -32.87 8.21 17.25
C ASP A 44 -32.57 8.00 15.76
N GLU A 45 -33.27 8.69 14.86
CA GLU A 45 -33.04 8.56 13.42
C GLU A 45 -31.64 9.06 12.99
N LEU A 46 -31.12 10.09 13.68
CA LEU A 46 -29.80 10.64 13.38
C LEU A 46 -28.71 9.72 13.94
N ARG A 47 -28.92 9.16 15.14
CA ARG A 47 -28.06 8.12 15.73
C ARG A 47 -27.93 6.95 14.76
N ASP A 48 -29.05 6.42 14.29
CA ASP A 48 -29.07 5.25 13.41
C ASP A 48 -28.32 5.58 12.10
N ARG A 49 -28.50 6.78 11.54
CA ARG A 49 -27.80 7.19 10.31
C ARG A 49 -26.28 7.34 10.51
N VAL A 50 -25.85 7.87 11.65
CA VAL A 50 -24.42 8.00 12.02
C VAL A 50 -23.79 6.62 12.24
N HIS A 51 -24.49 5.71 12.92
CA HIS A 51 -24.06 4.33 13.11
C HIS A 51 -23.93 3.59 11.76
N ASP A 52 -24.90 3.77 10.87
CA ASP A 52 -24.87 3.21 9.52
C ASP A 52 -23.67 3.71 8.70
N PHE A 53 -23.36 5.00 8.82
CA PHE A 53 -22.18 5.60 8.18
C PHE A 53 -20.88 5.05 8.79
N SER A 54 -20.79 4.98 10.12
CA SER A 54 -19.66 4.39 10.86
C SER A 54 -19.33 3.00 10.34
N HIS A 55 -20.34 2.14 10.28
CA HIS A 55 -20.18 0.75 9.90
C HIS A 55 -19.72 0.62 8.44
N LYS A 56 -20.34 1.37 7.53
CA LYS A 56 -19.96 1.40 6.11
C LYS A 56 -18.55 1.97 5.90
N TRP A 57 -18.19 3.01 6.65
CA TRP A 57 -16.85 3.60 6.63
C TRP A 57 -15.80 2.58 7.08
N LYS A 58 -16.07 1.87 8.19
CA LYS A 58 -15.18 0.82 8.69
C LYS A 58 -14.92 -0.27 7.65
N ILE A 59 -15.97 -0.82 7.04
CA ILE A 59 -15.83 -1.83 5.98
C ILE A 59 -14.99 -1.28 4.82
N LYS A 60 -15.33 -0.07 4.34
CA LYS A 60 -14.60 0.52 3.21
C LYS A 60 -13.13 0.79 3.52
N ARG A 61 -12.84 1.22 4.74
CA ARG A 61 -11.49 1.47 5.25
C ARG A 61 -10.68 0.18 5.35
N GLU A 62 -11.29 -0.91 5.82
CA GLU A 62 -10.66 -2.23 5.84
C GLU A 62 -10.35 -2.74 4.43
N GLU A 63 -11.26 -2.58 3.47
CA GLU A 63 -11.01 -2.92 2.05
C GLU A 63 -9.88 -2.07 1.44
N MET A 64 -9.84 -0.77 1.72
CA MET A 64 -8.77 0.11 1.22
C MET A 64 -7.42 -0.29 1.82
N LEU A 65 -7.40 -0.66 3.10
CA LEU A 65 -6.21 -1.13 3.78
C LEU A 65 -5.66 -2.41 3.15
N GLU A 66 -6.52 -3.41 2.93
CA GLU A 66 -6.13 -4.67 2.29
C GLU A 66 -5.54 -4.43 0.89
N ASN A 67 -6.18 -3.58 0.08
CA ASN A 67 -5.67 -3.25 -1.25
C ASN A 67 -4.31 -2.54 -1.21
N ALA A 68 -4.11 -1.63 -0.26
CA ALA A 68 -2.84 -0.91 -0.10
C ALA A 68 -1.71 -1.86 0.37
N GLU A 69 -2.00 -2.76 1.30
CA GLU A 69 -1.05 -3.79 1.76
C GLU A 69 -0.67 -4.75 0.62
N ASN A 70 -1.65 -5.18 -0.18
CA ASN A 70 -1.40 -6.02 -1.36
C ASN A 70 -0.51 -5.33 -2.39
N LEU A 71 -0.75 -4.04 -2.67
CA LEU A 71 0.08 -3.29 -3.60
C LEU A 71 1.51 -3.10 -3.06
N GLN A 72 1.67 -2.83 -1.77
CA GLN A 72 2.98 -2.75 -1.12
C GLN A 72 3.75 -4.07 -1.25
N GLN A 73 3.08 -5.21 -1.10
CA GLN A 73 3.68 -6.52 -1.26
C GLN A 73 4.18 -6.76 -2.69
N ILE A 74 3.36 -6.40 -3.69
CA ILE A 74 3.74 -6.53 -5.11
C ILE A 74 4.96 -5.65 -5.42
N LEU A 75 4.98 -4.39 -4.97
CA LEU A 75 6.10 -3.48 -5.19
C LEU A 75 7.38 -4.02 -4.55
N SER A 76 7.29 -4.58 -3.35
CA SER A 76 8.44 -5.20 -2.67
C SER A 76 9.00 -6.38 -3.47
N GLN A 77 8.13 -7.24 -4.01
CA GLN A 77 8.54 -8.37 -4.86
C GLN A 77 9.24 -7.90 -6.14
N ILE A 78 8.76 -6.83 -6.76
CA ILE A 78 9.40 -6.24 -7.96
C ILE A 78 10.79 -5.72 -7.59
N VAL A 79 10.91 -4.93 -6.53
CA VAL A 79 12.20 -4.36 -6.10
C VAL A 79 13.21 -5.45 -5.76
N ASP A 80 12.79 -6.49 -5.05
CA ASP A 80 13.65 -7.63 -4.69
C ASP A 80 14.13 -8.39 -5.93
N ALA A 81 13.23 -8.64 -6.90
CA ALA A 81 13.56 -9.36 -8.13
C ALA A 81 14.60 -8.60 -8.97
N PHE A 82 14.41 -7.29 -9.17
CA PHE A 82 15.35 -6.48 -9.94
C PHE A 82 16.69 -6.31 -9.23
N THR A 83 16.69 -6.06 -7.93
CA THR A 83 17.94 -5.97 -7.14
C THR A 83 18.76 -7.25 -7.24
N LYS A 84 18.09 -8.41 -7.20
CA LYS A 84 18.75 -9.71 -7.34
C LYS A 84 19.34 -9.90 -8.75
N VAL A 85 18.55 -9.61 -9.79
CA VAL A 85 19.00 -9.73 -11.18
C VAL A 85 20.21 -8.83 -11.44
N ASP A 86 20.17 -7.59 -10.98
CA ASP A 86 21.28 -6.64 -11.12
C ASP A 86 22.54 -7.12 -10.39
N ALA A 87 22.41 -7.62 -9.17
CA ALA A 87 23.54 -8.15 -8.41
C ALA A 87 24.17 -9.40 -9.05
N ASP A 88 23.36 -10.29 -9.61
CA ASP A 88 23.84 -11.49 -10.30
C ASP A 88 24.52 -11.15 -11.65
N LEU A 89 24.00 -10.16 -12.37
CA LEU A 89 24.62 -9.65 -13.60
C LEU A 89 25.95 -8.94 -13.32
N ALA A 90 25.99 -8.06 -12.31
CA ALA A 90 27.21 -7.38 -11.90
C ALA A 90 28.32 -8.38 -11.53
N ARG A 91 27.98 -9.40 -10.74
CA ARG A 91 28.91 -10.47 -10.37
C ARG A 91 29.45 -11.21 -11.59
N SER A 92 28.56 -11.55 -12.53
CA SER A 92 28.95 -12.26 -13.76
C SER A 92 29.90 -11.42 -14.64
N LEU A 93 29.71 -10.10 -14.68
CA LEU A 93 30.59 -9.17 -15.40
C LEU A 93 31.95 -9.01 -14.71
N GLU A 94 31.98 -8.93 -13.37
CA GLU A 94 33.22 -8.89 -12.58
C GLU A 94 34.04 -10.19 -12.75
N GLU A 95 33.39 -11.35 -12.72
CA GLU A 95 34.01 -12.64 -12.96
C GLU A 95 34.60 -12.74 -14.38
N ALA A 96 33.85 -12.30 -15.39
CA ALA A 96 34.31 -12.27 -16.78
C ALA A 96 35.46 -11.28 -17.02
N ALA A 97 35.53 -10.19 -16.26
CA ALA A 97 36.63 -9.22 -16.33
C ALA A 97 37.89 -9.71 -15.60
N ALA A 98 37.77 -10.64 -14.66
CA ALA A 98 38.87 -11.22 -13.90
C ALA A 98 39.51 -12.46 -14.56
N SER A 99 38.87 -13.01 -15.61
CA SER A 99 39.35 -14.13 -16.43
C SER A 99 40.05 -13.67 -17.70
#